data_AF-A0A1S3JNK8-F1
#
_entry.id   AF-A0A1S3JNK8-F1
#
_cell.length_a   1.000
_cell.length_b   1.000
_cell.length_c   1.000
_cell.angle_alpha   90.00
_cell.angle_beta   90.00
_cell.angle_gamma   90.00
#
_symmetry.space_group_name_H-M   'P 1'
#
loop_
_entity.id
_entity.type
_entity.pdbx_description
1 polymer ?
#
loop_
_entity_poly.entity_id
_entity_poly.type
_entity_poly.pdbx_seq_one_letter_code
_entity_poly.pdbx_strand_id
1 'polypeptide(L)'
;MGSVSVIGFLITAVIATDHAQNVDQGLFTKQMLLYKLNYQVKQMDQELFTRCPGFFTHPDHSSMGIIGRRAAYGDAFLDLEIKLASKTLDDLKKKYLMCLENPSAFRGPTTTKRTTTMKPSTTTYRENGEFGFKVLRAKNITYRNYEFLALEVRIPDDGQSKSVNWCRDYQLLCESLSRRPTGCGERFLSISGYKNCASDYNSDMRIGDVLSCNPSTRVAYAANLAFGDGKGPARSNYNAFGFHSCNSHTCQKSIQKSDTALSYMWGSWKDNGTETIMYTLCR
;
A
#
# COMPACT_ATOMS: atom_id res chain seq x y z
N MET A 1 -49.54 17.59 -12.36
CA MET A 1 -50.25 16.43 -11.75
C MET A 1 -49.33 15.23 -11.87
N GLY A 2 -48.84 14.69 -10.76
CA GLY A 2 -47.88 13.59 -10.74
C GLY A 2 -47.51 13.23 -9.30
N SER A 3 -48.05 12.12 -8.83
CA SER A 3 -48.25 11.65 -7.46
C SER A 3 -46.98 11.50 -6.61
N VAL A 4 -47.05 11.97 -5.34
CA VAL A 4 -46.06 11.70 -4.29
C VAL A 4 -46.46 10.42 -3.56
N SER A 5 -45.60 9.40 -3.59
CA SER A 5 -45.81 8.13 -2.90
C SER A 5 -45.20 8.20 -1.50
N VAL A 6 -46.06 8.22 -0.48
CA VAL A 6 -45.67 8.22 0.94
C VAL A 6 -45.66 6.78 1.44
N ILE A 7 -44.48 6.19 1.60
CA ILE A 7 -44.30 4.88 2.23
C ILE A 7 -44.09 5.11 3.73
N GLY A 8 -45.15 4.88 4.51
CA GLY A 8 -45.09 4.86 5.97
C GLY A 8 -44.52 3.54 6.47
N PHE A 9 -43.41 3.60 7.21
CA PHE A 9 -42.89 2.46 7.97
C PHE A 9 -43.48 2.46 9.38
N LEU A 10 -44.28 1.45 9.68
CA LEU A 10 -44.72 1.11 11.03
C LEU A 10 -43.55 0.50 11.80
N ILE A 11 -43.10 1.17 12.85
CA ILE A 11 -42.13 0.64 13.82
C ILE A 11 -42.94 0.06 14.99
N THR A 12 -43.01 -1.27 15.07
CA THR A 12 -43.50 -1.98 16.26
C THR A 12 -42.37 -2.10 17.27
N ALA A 13 -42.52 -1.45 18.43
CA ALA A 13 -41.60 -1.56 19.55
C ALA A 13 -41.89 -2.85 20.34
N VAL A 14 -40.92 -3.78 20.36
CA VAL A 14 -40.91 -4.92 21.28
C VAL A 14 -40.12 -4.51 22.51
N ILE A 15 -40.79 -4.40 23.65
CA ILE A 15 -40.15 -4.17 24.96
C ILE A 15 -39.92 -5.54 25.60
N ALA A 16 -38.68 -6.02 25.51
CA ALA A 16 -38.19 -7.12 26.33
C ALA A 16 -37.49 -6.54 27.56
N THR A 17 -38.05 -6.77 28.74
CA THR A 17 -37.39 -6.51 30.01
C THR A 17 -36.52 -7.73 30.34
N ASP A 18 -35.21 -7.60 30.16
CA ASP A 18 -34.27 -8.55 30.71
C ASP A 18 -33.15 -7.81 31.45
N HIS A 19 -32.95 -8.20 32.70
CA HIS A 19 -32.17 -7.47 33.70
C HIS A 19 -31.00 -8.35 34.13
N ALA A 20 -30.07 -8.62 33.19
CA ALA A 20 -28.72 -9.10 33.46
C ALA A 20 -27.87 -9.00 32.18
N GLN A 21 -26.63 -8.49 32.31
CA GLN A 21 -25.57 -8.41 31.29
C GLN A 21 -25.63 -7.26 30.26
N ASN A 22 -25.79 -6.03 30.74
CA ASN A 22 -25.76 -4.81 29.91
C ASN A 22 -24.35 -4.23 29.63
N VAL A 23 -23.28 -4.84 30.17
CA VAL A 23 -21.91 -4.27 30.10
C VAL A 23 -21.16 -4.72 28.84
N ASP A 24 -21.46 -5.88 28.26
CA ASP A 24 -20.72 -6.41 27.11
C ASP A 24 -21.27 -5.93 25.75
N GLN A 25 -22.59 -5.66 25.69
CA GLN A 25 -23.25 -5.19 24.46
C GLN A 25 -22.77 -3.80 24.02
N GLY A 26 -22.40 -2.94 24.97
CA GLY A 26 -21.84 -1.60 24.70
C GLY A 26 -20.46 -1.65 24.04
N LEU A 27 -19.57 -2.53 24.55
CA LEU A 27 -18.22 -2.67 24.04
C LEU A 27 -18.21 -3.20 22.60
N PHE A 28 -18.98 -4.26 22.33
CA PHE A 28 -19.10 -4.83 21.00
C PHE A 28 -19.64 -3.81 19.98
N THR A 29 -20.67 -3.03 20.37
CA THR A 29 -21.26 -2.01 19.50
C THR A 29 -20.24 -0.92 19.15
N LYS A 30 -19.45 -0.46 20.12
CA LYS A 30 -18.38 0.52 19.88
C LYS A 30 -17.27 -0.05 18.97
N GLN A 31 -16.86 -1.30 19.17
CA GLN A 31 -15.87 -1.95 18.29
C GLN A 31 -16.36 -2.06 16.84
N MET A 32 -17.62 -2.45 16.65
CA MET A 32 -18.24 -2.53 15.34
C MET A 32 -18.35 -1.15 14.67
N LEU A 33 -18.70 -0.11 15.44
CA LEU A 33 -18.73 1.26 14.94
C LEU A 33 -17.34 1.74 14.50
N LEU A 34 -16.30 1.50 15.32
CA LEU A 34 -14.93 1.83 14.98
C LEU A 34 -14.46 1.10 13.71
N TYR A 35 -14.80 -0.18 13.56
CA TYR A 35 -14.51 -0.95 12.36
C TYR A 35 -15.14 -0.31 11.12
N LYS A 36 -16.44 0.03 11.19
CA LYS A 36 -17.18 0.67 10.11
C LYS A 36 -16.58 2.04 9.72
N LEU A 37 -16.24 2.87 10.72
CA LEU A 37 -15.61 4.17 10.48
C LEU A 37 -14.25 4.03 9.80
N ASN A 38 -13.40 3.12 10.29
CA ASN A 38 -12.10 2.86 9.68
C ASN A 38 -12.22 2.36 8.23
N TYR A 39 -13.22 1.54 7.94
CA TYR A 39 -13.52 1.10 6.58
C TYR A 39 -13.90 2.29 5.67
N GLN A 40 -14.80 3.15 6.14
CA GLN A 40 -15.21 4.35 5.40
C GLN A 40 -14.04 5.33 5.17
N VAL A 41 -13.18 5.51 6.17
CA VAL A 41 -11.94 6.32 6.05
C VAL A 41 -11.08 5.79 4.91
N LYS A 42 -10.85 4.47 4.85
CA LYS A 42 -10.08 3.84 3.77
C LYS A 42 -10.72 4.01 2.40
N GLN A 43 -12.05 3.85 2.30
CA GLN A 43 -12.76 4.05 1.04
C GLN A 43 -12.65 5.50 0.56
N MET A 44 -12.86 6.47 1.46
CA MET A 44 -12.73 7.89 1.14
C MET A 44 -11.31 8.28 0.74
N ASP A 45 -10.29 7.76 1.44
CA ASP A 45 -8.89 7.99 1.10
C ASP A 45 -8.56 7.46 -0.30
N GLN A 46 -9.07 6.27 -0.65
CA GLN A 46 -8.91 5.70 -1.99
C GLN A 46 -9.68 6.51 -3.06
N GLU A 47 -10.88 6.99 -2.75
CA GLU A 47 -11.68 7.80 -3.67
C GLU A 47 -11.02 9.16 -3.92
N LEU A 48 -10.53 9.81 -2.86
CA LEU A 48 -9.74 11.03 -2.94
C LEU A 48 -8.46 10.80 -3.76
N PHE A 49 -7.74 9.70 -3.54
CA PHE A 49 -6.55 9.36 -4.33
C PHE A 49 -6.86 9.20 -5.83
N THR A 50 -7.96 8.51 -6.13
CA THR A 50 -8.34 8.17 -7.51
C THR A 50 -8.85 9.38 -8.27
N ARG A 51 -9.67 10.23 -7.63
CA ARG A 51 -10.33 11.36 -8.29
C ARG A 51 -9.57 12.68 -8.13
N CYS A 52 -8.74 12.79 -7.10
CA CYS A 52 -8.05 14.01 -6.70
C CYS A 52 -6.53 13.80 -6.47
N PRO A 53 -5.79 13.25 -7.45
CA PRO A 53 -4.40 12.85 -7.25
C PRO A 53 -3.47 14.01 -6.85
N GLY A 54 -3.75 15.24 -7.31
CA GLY A 54 -2.92 16.41 -6.96
C GLY A 54 -3.01 16.83 -5.49
N PHE A 55 -4.05 16.40 -4.76
CA PHE A 55 -4.19 16.68 -3.33
C PHE A 55 -2.99 16.17 -2.52
N PHE A 56 -2.46 15.00 -2.89
CA PHE A 56 -1.34 14.36 -2.19
C PHE A 56 0.03 14.91 -2.58
N THR A 57 0.10 15.79 -3.58
CA THR A 57 1.35 16.41 -4.04
C THR A 57 1.64 17.75 -3.36
N HIS A 58 0.66 18.35 -2.69
CA HIS A 58 0.85 19.62 -1.99
C HIS A 58 1.54 19.39 -0.63
N PRO A 59 2.63 20.09 -0.31
CA PRO A 59 3.36 19.90 0.95
C PRO A 59 2.47 20.13 2.19
N ASP A 60 1.53 21.08 2.11
CA ASP A 60 0.57 21.39 3.18
C ASP A 60 -0.50 20.31 3.41
N HIS A 61 -0.56 19.33 2.52
CA HIS A 61 -1.50 18.21 2.58
C HIS A 61 -0.79 16.85 2.66
N SER A 62 0.54 16.88 2.84
CA SER A 62 1.35 15.68 3.04
C SER A 62 0.74 14.83 4.16
N SER A 63 0.40 13.59 3.80
CA SER A 63 -0.51 12.70 4.52
C SER A 63 -0.46 12.89 6.03
N MET A 64 -1.58 13.25 6.66
CA MET A 64 -1.77 12.93 8.09
C MET A 64 -1.43 11.45 8.22
N GLY A 65 -0.26 11.16 8.79
CA GLY A 65 0.15 9.79 9.03
C GLY A 65 -0.98 9.14 9.80
N ILE A 66 -1.61 8.12 9.22
CA ILE A 66 -2.58 7.26 9.90
C ILE A 66 -1.97 6.98 11.27
N ILE A 67 -2.56 7.58 12.29
CA ILE A 67 -2.01 7.62 13.64
C ILE A 67 -1.69 6.17 14.02
N GLY A 68 -0.41 5.92 14.27
CA GLY A 68 0.10 4.58 14.55
C GLY A 68 -0.70 4.00 15.72
N ARG A 69 -1.40 2.89 15.46
CA ARG A 69 -2.17 2.14 16.45
C ARG A 69 -1.28 1.85 17.67
N ARG A 70 -1.52 2.53 18.79
CA ARG A 70 -1.12 2.01 20.09
C ARG A 70 -2.35 1.26 20.61
N ALA A 71 -2.24 -0.06 20.73
CA ALA A 71 -3.27 -0.85 21.39
C ALA A 71 -3.24 -0.51 22.88
N ALA A 72 -4.09 0.42 23.30
CA ALA A 72 -4.40 0.64 24.71
C ALA A 72 -5.79 0.05 24.97
N TYR A 73 -5.89 -0.87 25.94
CA TYR A 73 -7.14 -1.54 26.28
C TYR A 73 -7.93 -0.69 27.28
N GLY A 74 -9.17 -0.33 26.94
CA GLY A 74 -10.11 0.36 27.84
C GLY A 74 -11.25 1.06 27.08
N ASP A 75 -12.45 1.13 27.69
CA ASP A 75 -13.66 1.72 27.07
C ASP A 75 -13.48 3.19 26.68
N ALA A 76 -12.85 4.00 27.55
CA ALA A 76 -12.53 5.40 27.28
C ALA A 76 -11.59 5.60 26.08
N PHE A 77 -10.72 4.62 25.79
CA PHE A 77 -9.83 4.67 24.64
C PHE A 77 -10.61 4.41 23.34
N LEU A 78 -11.56 3.49 23.38
CA LEU A 78 -12.39 3.15 22.22
C LEU A 78 -13.26 4.33 21.78
N ASP A 79 -13.83 5.09 22.73
CA ASP A 79 -14.57 6.32 22.42
C ASP A 79 -13.68 7.38 21.75
N LEU A 80 -12.43 7.51 22.22
CA LEU A 80 -11.47 8.42 21.61
C LEU A 80 -11.10 7.98 20.18
N GLU A 81 -10.89 6.69 19.94
CA GLU A 81 -10.62 6.14 18.61
C GLU A 81 -11.79 6.36 17.65
N ILE A 82 -13.03 6.15 18.11
CA ILE A 82 -14.25 6.41 17.34
C ILE A 82 -14.32 7.90 16.98
N LYS A 83 -14.13 8.79 17.96
CA LYS A 83 -14.16 10.25 17.74
C LYS A 83 -13.08 10.69 16.75
N LEU A 84 -11.88 10.12 16.85
CA LEU A 84 -10.77 10.40 15.95
C LEU A 84 -11.06 9.88 14.53
N ALA A 85 -11.54 8.64 14.38
CA ALA A 85 -11.88 8.06 13.09
C ALA A 85 -13.02 8.84 12.41
N SER A 86 -14.05 9.24 13.17
CA SER A 86 -15.15 10.09 12.68
C SER A 86 -14.62 11.44 12.18
N LYS A 87 -13.80 12.13 12.98
CA LYS A 87 -13.22 13.42 12.58
C LYS A 87 -12.32 13.30 11.36
N THR A 88 -11.57 12.19 11.24
CA THR A 88 -10.74 11.89 10.07
C THR A 88 -11.61 11.70 8.83
N LEU A 89 -12.72 10.98 8.94
CA LEU A 89 -13.67 10.79 7.84
C LEU A 89 -14.27 12.12 7.37
N ASP A 90 -14.66 12.99 8.30
CA ASP A 90 -15.23 14.31 7.98
C ASP A 90 -14.19 15.22 7.29
N ASP A 91 -12.94 15.20 7.76
CA ASP A 91 -11.85 15.93 7.11
C ASP A 91 -11.57 15.42 5.69
N LEU A 92 -11.57 14.09 5.48
CA LEU A 92 -11.43 13.49 4.15
C LEU A 92 -12.59 13.88 3.22
N LYS A 93 -13.83 13.86 3.71
CA LYS A 93 -15.00 14.31 2.94
C LYS A 93 -14.89 15.78 2.56
N LYS A 94 -14.46 16.64 3.49
CA LYS A 94 -14.25 18.07 3.22
C LYS A 94 -13.20 18.28 2.15
N LYS A 95 -12.06 17.59 2.22
CA LYS A 95 -11.00 17.63 1.22
C LYS A 95 -11.47 17.13 -0.15
N TYR A 96 -12.26 16.07 -0.17
CA TYR A 96 -12.88 15.56 -1.38
C TYR A 96 -13.80 16.59 -2.03
N LEU A 97 -14.67 17.24 -1.24
CA LEU A 97 -15.53 18.31 -1.75
C LEU A 97 -14.73 19.51 -2.28
N MET A 98 -13.70 19.95 -1.56
CA MET A 98 -12.80 21.02 -2.02
C MET A 98 -12.13 20.69 -3.37
N CYS A 99 -11.76 19.43 -3.57
CA CYS A 99 -11.24 18.97 -4.86
C CYS A 99 -12.29 19.03 -5.97
N LEU A 100 -13.54 18.62 -5.70
CA LEU A 100 -14.63 18.67 -6.68
C LEU A 100 -15.00 20.11 -7.06
N GLU A 101 -14.97 21.04 -6.10
CA GLU A 101 -15.30 22.45 -6.32
C GLU A 101 -14.21 23.20 -7.11
N ASN A 102 -12.93 22.85 -6.92
CA ASN A 102 -11.83 23.50 -7.62
C ASN A 102 -10.84 22.49 -8.22
N PRO A 103 -11.21 21.77 -9.28
CA PRO A 103 -10.34 20.79 -9.92
C PRO A 103 -9.02 21.39 -10.42
N SER A 104 -9.02 22.69 -10.77
CA SER A 104 -7.85 23.41 -11.25
C SER A 104 -6.80 23.66 -10.17
N ALA A 105 -7.19 23.94 -8.92
CA ALA A 105 -6.24 24.14 -7.82
C ALA A 105 -5.43 22.87 -7.51
N PHE A 106 -5.99 21.70 -7.84
CA PHE A 106 -5.36 20.40 -7.65
C PHE A 106 -4.96 19.72 -8.96
N ARG A 107 -5.05 20.41 -10.11
CA ARG A 107 -4.21 20.05 -11.26
C ARG A 107 -2.81 20.45 -10.84
N GLY A 108 -2.10 19.49 -10.21
CA GLY A 108 -0.67 19.59 -9.98
C GLY A 108 -0.05 20.16 -11.25
N PRO A 109 0.90 21.10 -11.12
CA PRO A 109 1.28 22.02 -12.19
C PRO A 109 1.25 21.24 -13.49
N THR A 110 0.42 21.71 -14.44
CA THR A 110 0.68 21.44 -15.85
C THR A 110 2.06 22.02 -16.09
N THR A 111 3.06 21.26 -15.67
CA THR A 111 4.27 21.11 -16.40
C THR A 111 3.73 20.82 -17.78
N THR A 112 3.68 21.88 -18.59
CA THR A 112 4.27 21.85 -19.91
C THR A 112 5.51 21.02 -19.68
N LYS A 113 5.35 19.70 -19.77
CA LYS A 113 6.46 18.79 -19.80
C LYS A 113 7.19 19.39 -20.97
N ARG A 114 8.30 20.06 -20.68
CA ARG A 114 9.48 19.84 -21.48
C ARG A 114 9.63 18.33 -21.35
N THR A 115 8.89 17.64 -22.21
CA THR A 115 9.23 16.34 -22.71
C THR A 115 10.56 16.67 -23.36
N THR A 116 11.63 16.74 -22.56
CA THR A 116 12.73 15.85 -22.86
C THR A 116 12.02 14.53 -23.02
N THR A 117 11.63 14.28 -24.27
CA THR A 117 11.61 12.98 -24.85
C THR A 117 13.01 12.50 -24.51
N MET A 118 13.18 11.98 -23.30
CA MET A 118 13.86 10.73 -23.16
C MET A 118 13.04 9.86 -24.09
N LYS A 119 13.46 9.89 -25.37
CA LYS A 119 13.21 8.85 -26.34
C LYS A 119 13.25 7.62 -25.47
N PRO A 120 12.13 6.89 -25.30
CA PRO A 120 12.10 5.74 -24.41
C PRO A 120 13.37 5.02 -24.75
N SER A 121 14.35 5.15 -23.85
CA SER A 121 15.56 4.40 -23.99
C SER A 121 14.98 3.09 -23.56
N THR A 122 14.47 2.37 -24.55
CA THR A 122 14.75 0.97 -24.76
C THR A 122 16.28 0.87 -24.73
N THR A 123 16.87 1.19 -23.56
CA THR A 123 17.98 0.48 -23.02
C THR A 123 17.42 -0.92 -23.04
N THR A 124 17.74 -1.61 -24.12
CA THR A 124 17.60 -3.05 -24.24
C THR A 124 18.46 -3.56 -23.09
N TYR A 125 17.86 -3.60 -21.90
CA TYR A 125 18.39 -4.31 -20.76
C TYR A 125 18.70 -5.68 -21.31
N ARG A 126 19.99 -6.01 -21.40
CA ARG A 126 20.44 -7.30 -21.91
C ARG A 126 19.61 -8.34 -21.16
N GLU A 127 18.74 -9.05 -21.87
CA GLU A 127 17.94 -10.17 -21.35
C GLU A 127 18.83 -11.39 -20.98
N ASN A 128 20.12 -11.16 -20.69
CA ASN A 128 21.00 -12.13 -20.05
C ASN A 128 20.61 -12.16 -18.57
N GLY A 129 19.42 -12.72 -18.32
CA GLY A 129 18.70 -12.66 -17.06
C GLY A 129 19.37 -13.49 -15.99
N GLU A 130 20.19 -12.84 -15.18
CA GLU A 130 20.72 -13.39 -13.93
C GLU A 130 19.66 -13.42 -12.80
N PHE A 131 18.48 -12.85 -13.03
CA PHE A 131 17.36 -12.80 -12.10
C PHE A 131 16.02 -13.10 -12.77
N GLY A 132 15.06 -13.61 -11.99
CA GLY A 132 13.76 -14.10 -12.46
C GLY A 132 12.77 -13.02 -12.88
N PHE A 133 12.96 -11.76 -12.47
CA PHE A 133 12.04 -10.67 -12.79
C PHE A 133 12.23 -10.13 -14.21
N LYS A 134 11.15 -10.08 -15.00
CA LYS A 134 11.10 -9.33 -16.27
C LYS A 134 10.51 -7.94 -16.02
N VAL A 135 11.30 -6.88 -16.19
CA VAL A 135 10.82 -5.50 -16.02
C VAL A 135 9.89 -5.12 -17.18
N LEU A 136 8.67 -4.68 -16.87
CA LEU A 136 7.68 -4.22 -17.84
C LEU A 136 7.64 -2.70 -17.94
N ARG A 137 7.62 -2.01 -16.79
CA ARG A 137 7.67 -0.55 -16.69
C ARG A 137 8.56 -0.15 -15.52
N ALA A 138 9.21 1.00 -15.65
CA ALA A 138 10.00 1.62 -14.59
C ALA A 138 9.75 3.12 -14.59
N LYS A 139 9.63 3.72 -13.41
CA LYS A 139 9.40 5.17 -13.28
C LYS A 139 9.99 5.71 -11.99
N ASN A 140 10.80 6.76 -12.10
CA ASN A 140 11.27 7.52 -10.95
C ASN A 140 10.08 8.25 -10.32
N ILE A 141 9.95 8.13 -8.99
CA ILE A 141 8.92 8.80 -8.20
C ILE A 141 9.54 9.36 -6.92
N THR A 142 8.87 10.37 -6.36
CA THR A 142 9.13 10.82 -5.00
C THR A 142 7.96 10.37 -4.12
N TYR A 143 8.22 9.58 -3.09
CA TYR A 143 7.23 9.12 -2.13
C TYR A 143 7.68 9.51 -0.72
N ARG A 144 6.91 10.38 -0.05
CA ARG A 144 7.20 10.87 1.31
C ARG A 144 8.63 11.44 1.46
N ASN A 145 9.03 12.31 0.53
CA ASN A 145 10.34 12.97 0.48
C ASN A 145 11.54 12.04 0.20
N TYR A 146 11.28 10.84 -0.31
CA TYR A 146 12.33 9.93 -0.76
C TYR A 146 12.14 9.57 -2.23
N GLU A 147 13.26 9.54 -2.95
CA GLU A 147 13.28 9.11 -4.34
C GLU A 147 13.31 7.58 -4.42
N PHE A 148 12.46 7.03 -5.27
CA PHE A 148 12.39 5.61 -5.56
C PHE A 148 12.28 5.41 -7.07
N LEU A 149 12.77 4.27 -7.54
CA LEU A 149 12.44 3.71 -8.84
C LEU A 149 11.33 2.69 -8.64
N ALA A 150 10.10 3.06 -9.01
CA ALA A 150 8.98 2.13 -9.02
C ALA A 150 9.08 1.21 -10.24
N LEU A 151 8.88 -0.08 -10.01
CA LEU A 151 8.95 -1.12 -11.03
C LEU A 151 7.64 -1.89 -11.10
N GLU A 152 7.17 -2.12 -12.32
CA GLU A 152 6.23 -3.16 -12.65
C GLU A 152 7.01 -4.29 -13.30
N VAL A 153 6.95 -5.48 -12.71
CA VAL A 153 7.73 -6.64 -13.12
C VAL A 153 6.83 -7.83 -13.33
N ARG A 154 7.26 -8.76 -14.17
CA ARG A 154 6.63 -10.06 -14.34
C ARG A 154 7.52 -11.16 -13.77
N ILE A 155 6.96 -12.05 -12.96
CA ILE A 155 7.64 -13.27 -12.49
C ILE A 155 7.53 -14.39 -13.56
N PRO A 156 8.46 -15.36 -13.59
CA PRO A 156 8.37 -16.52 -14.49
C PRO A 156 7.14 -17.37 -14.17
N ASP A 157 6.62 -18.02 -15.20
CA ASP A 157 5.38 -18.81 -15.10
C ASP A 157 5.54 -20.05 -14.19
N ASP A 158 6.76 -20.54 -13.98
CA ASP A 158 7.07 -21.66 -13.06
C ASP A 158 7.23 -21.23 -11.59
N GLY A 159 7.19 -19.92 -11.31
CA GLY A 159 7.37 -19.35 -9.97
C GLY A 159 8.74 -19.64 -9.35
N GLN A 160 9.75 -20.00 -10.15
CA GLN A 160 11.10 -20.27 -9.67
C GLN A 160 12.03 -19.08 -9.89
N SER A 161 12.87 -18.84 -8.88
CA SER A 161 13.99 -17.90 -8.97
C SER A 161 14.99 -18.40 -10.02
N LYS A 162 15.54 -17.48 -10.81
CA LYS A 162 16.62 -17.80 -11.75
C LYS A 162 17.99 -17.85 -11.07
N SER A 163 18.17 -17.14 -9.96
CA SER A 163 19.35 -17.27 -9.09
C SER A 163 19.14 -18.31 -7.99
N VAL A 164 19.96 -18.25 -6.94
CA VAL A 164 19.88 -19.14 -5.77
C VAL A 164 18.54 -19.05 -5.04
N ASN A 165 17.93 -17.86 -4.96
CA ASN A 165 16.63 -17.62 -4.33
C ASN A 165 16.03 -16.26 -4.74
N TRP A 166 14.76 -16.06 -4.40
CA TRP A 166 14.04 -14.84 -4.77
C TRP A 166 14.55 -13.55 -4.13
N CYS A 167 15.19 -13.65 -2.96
CA CYS A 167 15.85 -12.50 -2.33
C CYS A 167 17.05 -12.04 -3.18
N ARG A 168 17.84 -13.00 -3.68
CA ARG A 168 18.95 -12.70 -4.58
C ARG A 168 18.46 -12.18 -5.92
N ASP A 169 17.37 -12.71 -6.47
CA ASP A 169 16.76 -12.17 -7.69
C ASP A 169 16.32 -10.71 -7.52
N TYR A 170 15.76 -10.35 -6.35
CA TYR A 170 15.35 -8.97 -6.08
C TYR A 170 16.56 -8.03 -5.90
N GLN A 171 17.61 -8.52 -5.24
CA GLN A 171 18.90 -7.82 -5.17
C GLN A 171 19.45 -7.52 -6.57
N LEU A 172 19.62 -8.56 -7.39
CA LEU A 172 20.19 -8.44 -8.73
C LEU A 172 19.31 -7.57 -9.64
N LEU A 173 17.98 -7.65 -9.51
CA LEU A 173 17.05 -6.77 -10.20
C LEU A 173 17.38 -5.30 -9.90
N CYS A 174 17.45 -4.89 -8.63
CA CYS A 174 17.73 -3.50 -8.29
C CYS A 174 19.17 -3.09 -8.64
N GLU A 175 20.16 -3.96 -8.43
CA GLU A 175 21.57 -3.69 -8.76
C GLU A 175 21.78 -3.49 -10.27
N SER A 176 21.06 -4.23 -11.11
CA SER A 176 21.07 -4.04 -12.57
C SER A 176 20.60 -2.64 -12.99
N LEU A 177 19.83 -1.96 -12.12
CA LEU A 177 19.33 -0.60 -12.31
C LEU A 177 20.19 0.45 -11.60
N SER A 178 21.36 0.06 -11.05
CA SER A 178 22.19 0.91 -10.19
C SER A 178 21.44 1.43 -8.96
N ARG A 179 20.60 0.56 -8.38
CA ARG A 179 19.77 0.81 -7.21
C ARG A 179 19.93 -0.34 -6.20
N ARG A 180 19.32 -0.20 -5.03
CA ARG A 180 19.28 -1.18 -3.95
C ARG A 180 17.83 -1.61 -3.68
N PRO A 181 17.59 -2.85 -3.24
CA PRO A 181 16.28 -3.29 -2.81
C PRO A 181 15.75 -2.49 -1.62
N THR A 182 14.47 -2.16 -1.63
CA THR A 182 13.79 -1.59 -0.46
C THR A 182 13.26 -2.68 0.48
N GLY A 183 13.15 -2.35 1.76
CA GLY A 183 12.66 -3.28 2.78
C GLY A 183 12.05 -2.60 4.00
N CYS A 184 12.08 -3.29 5.14
CA CYS A 184 11.68 -2.72 6.42
C CYS A 184 12.47 -1.45 6.76
N GLY A 185 11.84 -0.55 7.50
CA GLY A 185 12.46 0.70 7.91
C GLY A 185 13.62 0.56 8.90
N GLU A 186 14.32 1.68 9.12
CA GLU A 186 15.57 1.74 9.89
C GLU A 186 15.44 1.19 11.32
N ARG A 187 14.27 1.38 11.95
CA ARG A 187 13.98 0.87 13.30
C ARG A 187 14.06 -0.66 13.43
N PHE A 188 14.08 -1.39 12.31
CA PHE A 188 14.18 -2.86 12.28
C PHE A 188 15.61 -3.37 12.06
N LEU A 189 16.60 -2.48 11.90
CA LEU A 189 18.01 -2.87 11.73
C LEU A 189 18.60 -3.63 12.92
N SER A 190 18.02 -3.48 14.12
CA SER A 190 18.45 -4.19 15.32
C SER A 190 17.77 -5.56 15.51
N ILE A 191 16.69 -5.84 14.77
CA ILE A 191 15.89 -7.06 14.93
C ILE A 191 16.41 -8.14 13.99
N SER A 192 16.65 -9.33 14.54
CA SER A 192 17.11 -10.50 13.79
C SER A 192 16.13 -10.87 12.66
N GLY A 193 16.64 -11.30 11.51
CA GLY A 193 15.85 -11.58 10.30
C GLY A 193 15.63 -10.35 9.41
N TYR A 194 15.28 -9.20 9.99
CA TYR A 194 15.14 -7.94 9.22
C TYR A 194 16.50 -7.39 8.81
N LYS A 195 17.45 -7.33 9.76
CA LYS A 195 18.82 -6.86 9.51
C LYS A 195 19.55 -7.63 8.41
N ASN A 196 19.21 -8.91 8.25
CA ASN A 196 19.80 -9.79 7.26
C ASN A 196 19.47 -9.35 5.83
N CYS A 197 18.31 -8.70 5.61
CA CYS A 197 18.00 -8.14 4.30
C CYS A 197 19.00 -7.05 3.90
N ALA A 198 19.46 -6.25 4.86
CA ALA A 198 20.49 -5.25 4.63
C ALA A 198 21.89 -5.89 4.46
N SER A 199 22.28 -6.83 5.33
CA SER A 199 23.62 -7.43 5.27
C SER A 199 23.81 -8.39 4.10
N ASP A 200 22.83 -9.23 3.81
CA ASP A 200 22.99 -10.37 2.89
C ASP A 200 22.59 -9.99 1.46
N TYR A 201 21.61 -9.08 1.33
CA TYR A 201 21.01 -8.68 0.04
C TYR A 201 21.13 -7.18 -0.25
N ASN A 202 21.97 -6.47 0.53
CA ASN A 202 22.26 -5.06 0.35
C ASN A 202 21.02 -4.15 0.30
N SER A 203 19.96 -4.49 1.05
CA SER A 203 18.75 -3.68 1.10
C SER A 203 18.99 -2.31 1.74
N ASP A 204 18.40 -1.26 1.16
CA ASP A 204 18.36 0.06 1.79
C ASP A 204 17.22 0.14 2.81
N MET A 205 17.60 -0.03 4.08
CA MET A 205 16.71 0.16 5.24
C MET A 205 16.80 1.57 5.83
N ARG A 206 17.70 2.45 5.33
CA ARG A 206 17.86 3.85 5.82
C ARG A 206 16.84 4.81 5.21
N ILE A 207 15.67 4.28 4.89
CA ILE A 207 14.54 5.00 4.31
C ILE A 207 13.55 5.45 5.40
N GLY A 208 14.01 5.59 6.65
CA GLY A 208 13.13 5.80 7.81
C GLY A 208 12.10 4.68 7.95
N ASP A 209 10.90 4.98 8.47
CA ASP A 209 9.75 4.05 8.50
C ASP A 209 8.77 4.30 7.35
N VAL A 210 9.25 4.82 6.22
CA VAL A 210 8.41 5.29 5.09
C VAL A 210 7.54 4.18 4.53
N LEU A 211 8.13 2.99 4.36
CA LEU A 211 7.45 1.82 3.82
C LEU A 211 6.80 0.95 4.92
N SER A 212 7.02 1.24 6.21
CA SER A 212 6.75 0.32 7.33
C SER A 212 7.55 -0.99 7.19
N CYS A 213 7.35 -1.94 8.11
CA CYS A 213 7.98 -3.25 7.98
C CYS A 213 7.20 -4.23 7.11
N ASN A 214 5.91 -3.99 6.89
CA ASN A 214 5.20 -4.67 5.81
C ASN A 214 5.19 -3.73 4.60
N PRO A 215 6.24 -3.73 3.76
CA PRO A 215 6.38 -2.75 2.69
C PRO A 215 5.30 -2.86 1.63
N SER A 216 4.67 -4.03 1.45
CA SER A 216 3.65 -4.28 0.40
C SER A 216 2.60 -3.17 0.28
N THR A 217 2.09 -2.66 1.41
CA THR A 217 1.03 -1.63 1.42
C THR A 217 1.55 -0.30 0.91
N ARG A 218 2.72 0.13 1.36
CA ARG A 218 3.31 1.43 0.98
C ARG A 218 3.96 1.38 -0.39
N VAL A 219 4.52 0.23 -0.78
CA VAL A 219 4.95 -0.09 -2.14
C VAL A 219 3.77 0.01 -3.10
N ALA A 220 2.61 -0.59 -2.75
CA ALA A 220 1.41 -0.49 -3.59
C ALA A 220 0.98 0.97 -3.82
N TYR A 221 0.96 1.80 -2.77
CA TYR A 221 0.63 3.22 -2.93
C TYR A 221 1.65 3.97 -3.80
N ALA A 222 2.94 3.74 -3.60
CA ALA A 222 3.99 4.35 -4.40
C ALA A 222 3.93 3.90 -5.87
N ALA A 223 3.70 2.61 -6.12
CA ALA A 223 3.50 2.07 -7.46
C ALA A 223 2.24 2.63 -8.13
N ASN A 224 1.14 2.84 -7.40
CA ASN A 224 -0.07 3.47 -7.94
C ASN A 224 0.14 4.96 -8.28
N LEU A 225 1.00 5.68 -7.55
CA LEU A 225 1.44 7.03 -7.97
C LEU A 225 2.25 6.97 -9.27
N ALA A 226 3.05 5.93 -9.46
CA ALA A 226 3.83 5.73 -10.67
C ALA A 226 2.95 5.36 -11.88
N PHE A 227 2.04 4.39 -11.70
CA PHE A 227 1.42 3.61 -12.77
C PHE A 227 -0.11 3.63 -12.76
N GLY A 228 -0.76 4.48 -11.96
CA GLY A 228 -2.22 4.55 -11.80
C GLY A 228 -3.03 5.03 -13.00
N ASP A 229 -2.60 4.72 -14.23
CA ASP A 229 -3.27 5.03 -15.50
C ASP A 229 -4.46 4.09 -15.83
N GLY A 230 -4.97 3.37 -14.83
CA GLY A 230 -6.16 2.51 -14.97
C GLY A 230 -5.89 1.09 -15.47
N LYS A 231 -4.64 0.70 -15.73
CA LYS A 231 -4.29 -0.66 -16.24
C LYS A 231 -4.11 -1.75 -15.17
N GLY A 232 -4.47 -1.47 -13.93
CA GLY A 232 -4.48 -2.43 -12.83
C GLY A 232 -3.72 -1.87 -11.62
N PRO A 233 -4.40 -1.63 -10.48
CA PRO A 233 -3.72 -1.05 -9.33
C PRO A 233 -2.77 -2.08 -8.70
N ALA A 234 -1.61 -1.62 -8.27
CA ALA A 234 -0.85 -2.33 -7.26
C ALA A 234 -1.75 -2.47 -6.02
N ARG A 235 -1.96 -3.70 -5.59
CA ARG A 235 -2.82 -4.11 -4.47
C ARG A 235 -1.93 -4.53 -3.30
N SER A 236 -2.16 -3.89 -2.16
CA SER A 236 -1.49 -4.25 -0.90
C SER A 236 -1.70 -5.73 -0.56
N ASN A 237 -0.64 -6.41 -0.11
CA ASN A 237 -0.65 -7.83 0.25
C ASN A 237 -1.08 -8.80 -0.87
N TYR A 238 -1.01 -8.36 -2.13
CA TYR A 238 -1.40 -9.18 -3.27
C TYR A 238 -0.30 -9.22 -4.33
N ASN A 239 -0.03 -8.08 -4.97
CA ASN A 239 0.94 -7.97 -6.06
C ASN A 239 1.97 -6.85 -5.85
N ALA A 240 2.19 -6.42 -4.61
CA ALA A 240 3.19 -5.42 -4.26
C ALA A 240 4.11 -5.97 -3.17
N PHE A 241 5.43 -5.83 -3.34
CA PHE A 241 6.39 -6.44 -2.42
C PHE A 241 7.61 -5.55 -2.17
N GLY A 242 8.26 -5.82 -1.03
CA GLY A 242 9.61 -5.38 -0.69
C GLY A 242 10.17 -6.36 0.35
N PHE A 243 11.40 -6.15 0.80
CA PHE A 243 11.97 -7.04 1.81
C PHE A 243 11.27 -6.91 3.16
N HIS A 244 10.83 -8.04 3.72
CA HIS A 244 10.30 -8.16 5.07
C HIS A 244 11.34 -8.85 5.96
N SER A 245 11.44 -10.18 5.98
CA SER A 245 12.44 -10.89 6.80
C SER A 245 13.30 -11.83 5.95
N CYS A 246 14.61 -11.65 5.94
CA CYS A 246 15.53 -12.43 5.10
C CYS A 246 16.35 -13.42 5.94
N ASN A 247 16.26 -14.69 5.60
CA ASN A 247 17.13 -15.75 6.13
C ASN A 247 17.04 -16.98 5.23
N SER A 248 17.82 -18.02 5.53
CA SER A 248 17.83 -19.27 4.74
C SER A 248 16.47 -20.00 4.68
N HIS A 249 15.55 -19.74 5.60
CA HIS A 249 14.22 -20.37 5.64
C HIS A 249 13.18 -19.57 4.86
N THR A 250 13.35 -18.25 4.75
CA THR A 250 12.40 -17.33 4.11
C THR A 250 12.83 -16.92 2.70
N CYS A 251 14.12 -16.96 2.38
CA CYS A 251 14.64 -16.73 1.03
C CYS A 251 14.76 -18.05 0.28
N GLN A 252 13.71 -18.42 -0.44
CA GLN A 252 13.58 -19.72 -1.10
C GLN A 252 13.65 -19.60 -2.62
N LYS A 253 13.88 -20.73 -3.29
CA LYS A 253 13.88 -20.79 -4.76
C LYS A 253 12.46 -20.72 -5.35
N SER A 254 11.48 -21.27 -4.65
CA SER A 254 10.06 -21.15 -5.00
C SER A 254 9.51 -19.85 -4.42
N ILE A 255 8.72 -19.12 -5.24
CA ILE A 255 8.16 -17.82 -4.82
C ILE A 255 7.17 -17.97 -3.66
N GLN A 256 6.41 -19.07 -3.64
CA GLN A 256 5.43 -19.37 -2.60
C GLN A 256 6.08 -19.47 -1.23
N LYS A 257 7.27 -20.08 -1.17
CA LYS A 257 8.02 -20.24 0.08
C LYS A 257 8.84 -18.98 0.43
N SER A 258 8.82 -17.97 -0.44
CA SER A 258 9.51 -16.69 -0.23
C SER A 258 8.57 -15.54 0.16
N ASP A 259 7.30 -15.83 0.43
CA ASP A 259 6.26 -14.85 0.79
C ASP A 259 6.59 -14.04 2.06
N THR A 260 7.36 -14.62 2.96
CA THR A 260 7.79 -14.02 4.21
C THR A 260 9.01 -13.13 4.01
N ALA A 261 9.88 -13.45 3.05
CA ALA A 261 11.00 -12.57 2.72
C ALA A 261 10.57 -11.41 1.82
N LEU A 262 9.68 -11.68 0.87
CA LEU A 262 9.09 -10.68 -0.03
C LEU A 262 7.64 -10.44 0.39
N SER A 263 7.42 -9.38 1.17
CA SER A 263 6.19 -9.14 1.94
C SER A 263 4.89 -9.47 1.17
N TYR A 264 4.21 -10.54 1.56
CA TYR A 264 2.84 -10.86 1.14
C TYR A 264 2.64 -10.93 -0.39
N MET A 265 3.46 -11.73 -1.06
CA MET A 265 3.27 -12.09 -2.48
C MET A 265 2.13 -13.11 -2.72
N TRP A 266 1.12 -13.17 -1.85
CA TRP A 266 0.07 -14.19 -1.93
C TRP A 266 -0.74 -14.18 -3.23
N GLY A 267 -0.89 -13.00 -3.85
CA GLY A 267 -1.64 -12.84 -5.09
C GLY A 267 -0.99 -13.49 -6.31
N SER A 268 0.32 -13.75 -6.27
CA SER A 268 1.02 -14.31 -7.43
C SER A 268 0.77 -15.81 -7.64
N TRP A 269 0.09 -16.50 -6.72
CA TRP A 269 -0.01 -17.96 -6.80
C TRP A 269 -1.31 -18.60 -6.31
N LYS A 270 -2.02 -18.03 -5.32
CA LYS A 270 -3.04 -18.79 -4.57
C LYS A 270 -4.31 -19.16 -5.37
N ASP A 271 -4.53 -18.55 -6.54
CA ASP A 271 -5.73 -18.75 -7.38
C ASP A 271 -5.35 -19.17 -8.82
N ASN A 272 -4.61 -20.27 -9.01
CA ASN A 272 -4.10 -20.72 -10.33
C ASN A 272 -3.12 -19.76 -11.05
N GLY A 273 -2.36 -18.96 -10.29
CA GLY A 273 -1.21 -18.22 -10.84
C GLY A 273 -1.54 -17.19 -11.93
N THR A 274 -2.73 -16.59 -11.93
CA THR A 274 -3.12 -15.66 -12.99
C THR A 274 -2.34 -14.34 -12.95
N GLU A 275 -1.92 -13.90 -11.76
CA GLU A 275 -1.23 -12.61 -11.60
C GLU A 275 0.29 -12.80 -11.52
N THR A 276 0.93 -12.83 -12.70
CA THR A 276 2.40 -12.82 -12.79
C THR A 276 2.98 -11.41 -12.69
N ILE A 277 2.14 -10.38 -12.65
CA ILE A 277 2.55 -8.98 -12.57
C ILE A 277 2.66 -8.56 -11.12
N MET A 278 3.83 -8.05 -10.74
CA MET A 278 4.15 -7.58 -9.40
C MET A 278 4.73 -6.17 -9.45
N TYR A 279 4.64 -5.47 -8.33
CA TYR A 279 5.11 -4.11 -8.14
C TYR A 279 6.12 -4.04 -7.00
N THR A 280 7.21 -3.31 -7.21
CA THR A 280 8.25 -3.12 -6.21
C THR A 280 8.93 -1.77 -6.34
N LEU A 281 9.78 -1.41 -5.39
CA LEU A 281 10.56 -0.18 -5.38
C LEU A 281 12.04 -0.51 -5.20
N CYS A 282 12.90 0.09 -6.02
CA CYS A 282 14.35 0.15 -5.77
C CYS A 282 14.76 1.58 -5.39
N ARG A 283 15.89 1.73 -4.70
CA ARG A 283 16.44 3.03 -4.28
C ARG A 283 17.93 3.18 -4.52
#